data_AF-A0A535SK42-F1
#
_entry.id   AF-A0A535SK42-F1
#
_cell.length_a   1.000
_cell.length_b   1.000
_cell.length_c   1.000
_cell.angle_alpha   90.00
_cell.angle_beta   90.00
_cell.angle_gamma   90.00
#
_symmetry.space_group_name_H-M   'P 1'
#
loop_
_entity.id
_entity.type
_entity.pdbx_description
1 polymer ?
#
loop_
_entity_poly.entity_id
_entity_poly.type
_entity_poly.pdbx_seq_one_letter_code
_entity_poly.pdbx_strand_id
1 'polypeptide(L)'
;MQEVNELKQYLKPLYKHNTERLCSEIICYAKDFPRNENPYPNLLWHKFLNLYAVYPDGVENGNAAPLARLIPHLAHIKRLGSNALHILPFLASPLVDAGFDVSDYMRVRDDLGTMDDMRNVVHEAQKLGIRLFMDLVANHVSEEHEWFQKAQAGDEKYRRYFIVQKTKPHFVEKFHKESAVWARYIVNGKVRDVNIAFPEMAGEIPHWREGKDGYWYYHTYYPQQLDLNWHNPDVFLEFAKIIVFWASLGFNFRLDAIPFVGKGAYKQTDEDNEFTHQLTAAFRSVAESINPECVFIVETYERIQVITRYLGYTHFKQTHLAYNFHLCTYLWVALVEQDATFIWQKLDELDEIPVHADWINFLRNHDELSLAYLQDPLLSDVKNAQSWQDYSRGA
;
A
#
# COMPACT_ATOMS: atom_id res chain seq x y z
N MET A 1 6.32 -5.62 28.13
CA MET A 1 7.70 -6.13 27.98
C MET A 1 7.84 -7.09 26.81
N GLN A 2 6.91 -8.04 26.61
CA GLN A 2 6.97 -8.97 25.47
C GLN A 2 6.78 -8.28 24.11
N GLU A 3 5.73 -7.47 23.94
CA GLU A 3 5.47 -6.67 22.72
C GLU A 3 6.68 -5.80 22.33
N VAL A 4 7.38 -5.27 23.33
CA VAL A 4 8.57 -4.43 23.15
C VAL A 4 9.74 -5.24 22.60
N ASN A 5 9.92 -6.47 23.09
CA ASN A 5 10.97 -7.36 22.62
C ASN A 5 10.68 -7.86 21.20
N GLU A 6 9.41 -8.09 20.87
CA GLU A 6 8.97 -8.46 19.52
C GLU A 6 9.19 -7.32 18.53
N LEU A 7 8.79 -6.08 18.84
CA LEU A 7 9.03 -4.94 17.95
C LEU A 7 10.53 -4.70 17.72
N LYS A 8 11.36 -4.84 18.77
CA LYS A 8 12.83 -4.72 18.65
C LYS A 8 13.43 -5.69 17.65
N GLN A 9 12.88 -6.89 17.52
CA GLN A 9 13.38 -7.90 16.59
C GLN A 9 13.24 -7.41 15.14
N TYR A 10 12.18 -6.65 14.85
CA TYR A 10 11.91 -6.12 13.51
C TYR A 10 12.62 -4.79 13.24
N LEU A 11 12.81 -3.96 14.26
CA LEU A 11 13.46 -2.65 14.10
C LEU A 11 14.98 -2.71 14.07
N LYS A 12 15.61 -3.68 14.75
CA LYS A 12 17.07 -3.75 14.84
C LYS A 12 17.77 -3.91 13.48
N PRO A 13 17.25 -4.71 12.52
CA PRO A 13 17.84 -4.79 11.18
C PRO A 13 17.65 -3.51 10.35
N LEU A 14 16.58 -2.74 10.59
CA LEU A 14 16.30 -1.48 9.88
C LEU A 14 17.09 -0.29 10.45
N TYR A 15 17.08 -0.15 11.78
CA TYR A 15 17.46 1.07 12.50
C TYR A 15 18.29 0.74 13.75
N LYS A 16 19.39 0.00 13.58
CA LYS A 16 20.23 -0.53 14.66
C LYS A 16 20.48 0.43 15.83
N HIS A 17 20.85 1.69 15.55
CA HIS A 17 21.19 2.68 16.57
C HIS A 17 19.97 3.43 17.13
N ASN A 18 18.84 3.42 16.43
CA ASN A 18 17.63 4.14 16.84
C ASN A 18 16.55 3.23 17.41
N THR A 19 16.75 1.90 17.40
CA THR A 19 15.75 0.90 17.81
C THR A 19 15.17 1.16 19.20
N GLU A 20 16.01 1.39 20.21
CA GLU A 20 15.54 1.65 21.59
C GLU A 20 14.71 2.93 21.69
N ARG A 21 15.15 3.98 20.99
CA ARG A 21 14.43 5.26 20.91
C ARG A 21 13.08 5.05 20.26
N LEU A 22 13.04 4.41 19.08
CA LEU A 22 11.81 4.17 18.33
C LEU A 22 10.80 3.37 19.16
N CYS A 23 11.22 2.27 19.78
CA CYS A 23 10.32 1.51 20.65
C CYS A 23 9.78 2.38 21.80
N SER A 24 10.64 3.16 22.46
CA SER A 24 10.24 4.00 23.59
C SER A 24 9.23 5.07 23.19
N GLU A 25 9.46 5.76 22.06
CA GLU A 25 8.57 6.81 21.56
C GLU A 25 7.24 6.24 21.07
N ILE A 26 7.25 5.10 20.35
CA ILE A 26 6.02 4.42 19.91
C ILE A 26 5.19 3.98 21.11
N ILE A 27 5.82 3.37 22.12
CA ILE A 27 5.13 2.95 23.36
C ILE A 27 4.57 4.17 24.09
N CYS A 28 5.32 5.26 24.17
CA CYS A 28 4.86 6.47 24.83
C CYS A 28 3.61 7.03 24.13
N TYR A 29 3.63 7.12 22.81
CA TYR A 29 2.50 7.58 22.00
C TYR A 29 1.30 6.63 22.12
N ALA A 30 1.53 5.32 22.09
CA ALA A 30 0.50 4.30 22.18
C ALA A 30 -0.29 4.29 23.52
N LYS A 31 0.23 4.90 24.59
CA LYS A 31 -0.46 4.96 25.89
C LYS A 31 -1.71 5.83 25.87
N ASP A 32 -1.78 6.77 24.95
CA ASP A 32 -2.90 7.72 24.85
C ASP A 32 -4.09 7.14 24.07
N PHE A 33 -3.96 5.91 23.57
CA PHE A 33 -4.96 5.24 22.75
C PHE A 33 -5.51 3.98 23.42
N PRO A 34 -6.82 3.70 23.27
CA PRO A 34 -7.39 2.46 23.76
C PRO A 34 -6.77 1.28 23.02
N ARG A 35 -6.45 0.22 23.76
CA ARG A 35 -6.04 -1.07 23.20
C ARG A 35 -7.24 -1.98 23.07
N ASN A 36 -7.26 -2.84 22.04
CA ASN A 36 -8.23 -3.92 22.00
C ASN A 36 -7.77 -5.02 22.98
N GLU A 37 -8.28 -4.95 24.21
CA GLU A 37 -7.97 -5.90 25.28
C GLU A 37 -8.88 -7.15 25.27
N ASN A 38 -9.44 -7.54 24.11
CA ASN A 38 -10.21 -8.77 24.01
C ASN A 38 -9.39 -9.94 24.59
N PRO A 39 -9.82 -10.59 25.69
CA PRO A 39 -9.04 -11.66 26.34
C PRO A 39 -8.95 -12.92 25.47
N TYR A 40 -9.81 -13.03 24.46
CA TYR A 40 -9.85 -14.13 23.50
C TYR A 40 -9.92 -13.58 22.07
N PRO A 41 -8.84 -12.96 21.58
CA PRO A 41 -8.83 -12.37 20.25
C PRO A 41 -8.99 -13.47 19.20
N ASN A 42 -9.86 -13.26 18.22
CA ASN A 42 -10.01 -14.17 17.09
C ASN A 42 -8.90 -13.89 16.06
N LEU A 43 -7.71 -14.44 16.29
CA LEU A 43 -6.52 -14.21 15.45
C LEU A 43 -6.62 -14.79 14.02
N LEU A 44 -7.71 -15.51 13.71
CA LEU A 44 -7.94 -16.14 12.41
C LEU A 44 -9.23 -15.64 11.74
N TRP A 45 -9.81 -14.52 12.18
CA TRP A 45 -11.04 -14.01 11.59
C TRP A 45 -10.90 -13.69 10.10
N HIS A 46 -9.69 -13.29 9.64
CA HIS A 46 -9.39 -13.02 8.24
C HIS A 46 -9.52 -14.24 7.33
N LYS A 47 -9.46 -15.46 7.89
CA LYS A 47 -9.70 -16.71 7.15
C LYS A 47 -11.15 -16.85 6.66
N PHE A 48 -12.06 -16.04 7.18
CA PHE A 48 -13.47 -16.01 6.79
C PHE A 48 -13.86 -14.65 6.21
N LEU A 49 -12.88 -13.85 5.80
CA LEU A 49 -13.10 -12.51 5.26
C LEU A 49 -13.88 -12.57 3.95
N ASN A 50 -14.95 -11.79 3.88
CA ASN A 50 -15.62 -11.40 2.63
C ASN A 50 -15.61 -9.87 2.59
N LEU A 51 -14.73 -9.33 1.75
CA LEU A 51 -14.40 -7.92 1.66
C LEU A 51 -15.24 -7.21 0.60
N TYR A 52 -15.93 -6.15 1.00
CA TYR A 52 -16.57 -5.20 0.09
C TYR A 52 -15.71 -3.94 -0.01
N ALA A 53 -15.36 -3.48 -1.21
CA ALA A 53 -14.55 -2.27 -1.39
C ALA A 53 -15.37 -1.18 -2.09
N VAL A 54 -15.28 0.06 -1.60
CA VAL A 54 -16.04 1.18 -2.18
C VAL A 54 -15.38 2.53 -1.90
N TYR A 55 -15.49 3.44 -2.85
CA TYR A 55 -15.25 4.87 -2.63
C TYR A 55 -16.46 5.47 -1.88
N PRO A 56 -16.26 6.22 -0.78
CA PRO A 56 -17.38 6.77 0.00
C PRO A 56 -18.34 7.66 -0.80
N ASP A 57 -17.81 8.42 -1.74
CA ASP A 57 -18.53 9.31 -2.64
C ASP A 57 -19.31 8.56 -3.73
N GLY A 58 -18.92 7.33 -4.05
CA GLY A 58 -19.66 6.43 -4.95
C GLY A 58 -20.93 5.80 -4.33
N VAL A 59 -21.14 5.94 -3.02
CA VAL A 59 -22.36 5.42 -2.37
C VAL A 59 -23.52 6.42 -2.52
N GLU A 60 -24.38 6.16 -3.50
CA GLU A 60 -25.57 6.97 -3.76
C GLU A 60 -26.68 6.72 -2.72
N ASN A 61 -26.89 7.67 -1.80
CA ASN A 61 -28.10 7.68 -0.96
C ASN A 61 -28.36 9.05 -0.30
N GLY A 62 -28.96 9.99 -1.04
CA GLY A 62 -29.41 11.28 -0.52
C GLY A 62 -28.31 12.35 -0.39
N ASN A 63 -28.63 13.42 0.35
CA ASN A 63 -27.84 14.67 0.42
C ASN A 63 -26.86 14.73 1.62
N ALA A 64 -26.74 13.66 2.40
CA ALA A 64 -25.78 13.61 3.49
C ALA A 64 -24.34 13.53 2.95
N ALA A 65 -23.37 13.94 3.77
CA ALA A 65 -21.95 13.80 3.43
C ALA A 65 -21.60 12.33 3.12
N PRO A 66 -20.68 12.06 2.17
CA PRO A 66 -20.32 10.71 1.74
C PRO A 66 -20.08 9.69 2.86
N LEU A 67 -19.31 10.03 3.90
CA LEU A 67 -19.08 9.12 5.03
C LEU A 67 -20.36 8.78 5.80
N ALA A 68 -21.23 9.76 6.03
CA ALA A 68 -22.50 9.52 6.71
C ALA A 68 -23.41 8.58 5.90
N ARG A 69 -23.30 8.57 4.57
CA ARG A 69 -24.03 7.64 3.68
C ARG A 69 -23.53 6.20 3.79
N LEU A 70 -22.31 5.96 4.29
CA LEU A 70 -21.81 4.60 4.55
C LEU A 70 -22.62 3.90 5.64
N ILE A 71 -23.10 4.62 6.66
CA ILE A 71 -23.82 4.03 7.80
C ILE A 71 -25.05 3.19 7.36
N PRO A 72 -26.02 3.74 6.59
CA PRO A 72 -27.12 2.93 6.09
C PRO A 72 -26.66 1.86 5.09
N HIS A 73 -25.53 2.07 4.40
CA HIS A 73 -24.97 1.11 3.46
C HIS A 73 -24.31 -0.10 4.14
N LEU A 74 -23.79 0.04 5.36
CA LEU A 74 -23.24 -1.07 6.15
C LEU A 74 -24.27 -2.21 6.34
N ALA A 75 -25.54 -1.87 6.53
CA ALA A 75 -26.60 -2.87 6.63
C ALA A 75 -26.81 -3.64 5.31
N HIS A 76 -26.62 -2.97 4.16
CA HIS A 76 -26.64 -3.62 2.84
C HIS A 76 -25.44 -4.55 2.67
N ILE A 77 -24.22 -4.08 2.97
CA ILE A 77 -22.98 -4.88 2.95
C ILE A 77 -23.16 -6.17 3.76
N LYS A 78 -23.69 -6.07 4.98
CA LYS A 78 -23.96 -7.25 5.82
C LYS A 78 -24.96 -8.22 5.19
N ARG A 79 -26.03 -7.72 4.54
CA ARG A 79 -27.02 -8.57 3.86
C ARG A 79 -26.45 -9.28 2.63
N LEU A 80 -25.49 -8.66 1.93
CA LEU A 80 -24.76 -9.31 0.83
C LEU A 80 -23.86 -10.46 1.33
N GLY A 81 -23.60 -10.54 2.63
CA GLY A 81 -22.74 -11.56 3.24
C GLY A 81 -21.30 -11.11 3.45
N SER A 82 -20.97 -9.85 3.13
CA SER A 82 -19.67 -9.27 3.44
C SER A 82 -19.57 -8.93 4.93
N ASN A 83 -18.40 -9.22 5.52
CA ASN A 83 -18.09 -8.98 6.93
C ASN A 83 -16.97 -7.96 7.11
N ALA A 84 -16.49 -7.35 6.03
CA ALA A 84 -15.59 -6.22 6.07
C ALA A 84 -15.88 -5.24 4.94
N LEU A 85 -15.51 -3.98 5.18
CA LEU A 85 -15.58 -2.88 4.25
C LEU A 85 -14.18 -2.26 4.09
N HIS A 86 -13.63 -2.30 2.89
CA HIS A 86 -12.50 -1.46 2.50
C HIS A 86 -13.04 -0.13 2.00
N ILE A 87 -12.82 0.90 2.80
CA ILE A 87 -13.11 2.27 2.44
C ILE A 87 -11.89 2.74 1.63
N LEU A 88 -12.06 2.86 0.31
CA LEU A 88 -11.03 3.39 -0.60
C LEU A 88 -10.64 4.83 -0.18
N PRO A 89 -9.48 5.35 -0.64
CA PRO A 89 -8.80 6.46 0.02
C PRO A 89 -9.71 7.62 0.42
N PHE A 90 -9.81 7.84 1.73
CA PHE A 90 -10.68 8.85 2.36
C PHE A 90 -9.91 9.93 3.13
N LEU A 91 -8.59 9.80 3.21
CA LEU A 91 -7.72 10.76 3.89
C LEU A 91 -7.61 12.05 3.07
N ALA A 92 -7.19 13.14 3.71
CA ALA A 92 -6.98 14.41 3.02
C ALA A 92 -6.01 14.23 1.85
N SER A 93 -6.40 14.73 0.68
CA SER A 93 -5.69 14.58 -0.59
C SER A 93 -6.19 15.61 -1.60
N PRO A 94 -5.32 16.13 -2.50
CA PRO A 94 -5.73 16.97 -3.62
C PRO A 94 -6.32 16.18 -4.81
N LEU A 95 -6.46 14.86 -4.72
CA LEU A 95 -7.11 13.99 -5.71
C LEU A 95 -6.38 13.92 -7.06
N VAL A 96 -5.05 14.10 -7.08
CA VAL A 96 -4.26 13.87 -8.30
C VAL A 96 -4.35 12.40 -8.72
N ASP A 97 -4.39 11.50 -7.74
CA ASP A 97 -4.45 10.05 -7.95
C ASP A 97 -5.59 9.44 -7.13
N ALA A 98 -6.80 9.97 -7.30
CA ALA A 98 -8.03 9.48 -6.65
C ALA A 98 -7.95 9.32 -5.10
N GLY A 99 -7.05 10.06 -4.44
CA GLY A 99 -6.87 10.01 -2.99
C GLY A 99 -5.61 9.26 -2.52
N PHE A 100 -4.88 8.61 -3.42
CA PHE A 100 -3.61 7.96 -3.10
C PHE A 100 -2.47 8.97 -2.86
N ASP A 101 -2.60 10.19 -3.36
CA ASP A 101 -1.74 11.33 -3.01
C ASP A 101 -2.17 11.95 -1.66
N VAL A 102 -1.79 11.32 -0.54
CA VAL A 102 -2.19 11.74 0.83
C VAL A 102 -1.45 13.00 1.28
N SER A 103 -2.18 14.03 1.70
CA SER A 103 -1.65 15.29 2.26
C SER A 103 -1.72 15.39 3.79
N ASP A 104 -2.61 14.63 4.44
CA ASP A 104 -2.66 14.48 5.91
C ASP A 104 -3.27 13.12 6.29
N TYR A 105 -2.45 12.25 6.91
CA TYR A 105 -2.86 10.90 7.30
C TYR A 105 -3.82 10.83 8.49
N MET A 106 -4.00 11.94 9.21
CA MET A 106 -4.79 12.00 10.45
C MET A 106 -6.12 12.73 10.27
N ARG A 107 -6.41 13.16 9.03
CA ARG A 107 -7.58 13.94 8.66
C ARG A 107 -8.32 13.28 7.49
N VAL A 108 -9.64 13.24 7.61
CA VAL A 108 -10.56 12.87 6.53
C VAL A 108 -10.65 14.01 5.50
N ARG A 109 -10.80 13.66 4.23
CA ARG A 109 -11.02 14.62 3.14
C ARG A 109 -12.32 15.41 3.34
N ASP A 110 -12.25 16.74 3.21
CA ASP A 110 -13.35 17.65 3.61
C ASP A 110 -14.65 17.44 2.81
N ASP A 111 -14.55 17.02 1.56
CA ASP A 111 -15.70 16.69 0.70
C ASP A 111 -16.43 15.41 1.15
N LEU A 112 -15.76 14.52 1.88
CA LEU A 112 -16.32 13.27 2.36
C LEU A 112 -17.02 13.40 3.72
N GLY A 113 -16.61 14.37 4.52
CA GLY A 113 -17.16 14.64 5.86
C GLY A 113 -16.08 14.99 6.87
N THR A 114 -16.33 14.67 8.14
CA THR A 114 -15.45 14.99 9.27
C THR A 114 -14.88 13.74 9.93
N MET A 115 -13.89 13.93 10.82
CA MET A 115 -13.41 12.86 11.69
C MET A 115 -14.51 12.31 12.62
N ASP A 116 -15.52 13.11 12.98
CA ASP A 116 -16.65 12.65 13.79
C ASP A 116 -17.60 11.76 12.98
N ASP A 117 -17.81 12.08 11.69
CA ASP A 117 -18.54 11.20 10.78
C ASP A 117 -17.84 9.85 10.65
N MET A 118 -16.51 9.85 10.51
CA MET A 118 -15.72 8.61 10.48
C MET A 118 -15.85 7.81 11.79
N ARG A 119 -15.80 8.46 12.95
CA ARG A 119 -16.03 7.79 14.24
C ARG A 119 -17.43 7.16 14.32
N ASN A 120 -18.44 7.82 13.75
CA ASN A 120 -19.79 7.25 13.66
C ASN A 120 -19.83 6.02 12.73
N VAL A 121 -19.13 6.05 11.58
CA VAL A 121 -18.99 4.88 10.70
C VAL A 121 -18.35 3.70 11.44
N VAL A 122 -17.25 3.97 12.16
CA VAL A 122 -16.56 2.97 12.98
C VAL A 122 -17.51 2.34 14.01
N HIS A 123 -18.24 3.17 14.76
CA HIS A 123 -19.17 2.70 15.79
C HIS A 123 -20.29 1.82 15.21
N GLU A 124 -20.90 2.23 14.10
CA GLU A 124 -21.96 1.46 13.46
C GLU A 124 -21.44 0.17 12.80
N ALA A 125 -20.24 0.20 12.21
CA ALA A 125 -19.59 -0.99 11.69
C ALA A 125 -19.32 -2.02 12.79
N GLN A 126 -18.81 -1.58 13.95
CA GLN A 126 -18.58 -2.42 15.12
C GLN A 126 -19.88 -3.08 15.63
N LYS A 127 -20.98 -2.32 15.75
CA LYS A 127 -22.30 -2.89 16.12
C LYS A 127 -22.77 -3.97 15.16
N LEU A 128 -22.45 -3.82 13.88
CA LEU A 128 -22.82 -4.78 12.84
C LEU A 128 -21.80 -5.94 12.71
N GLY A 129 -20.67 -5.88 13.39
CA GLY A 129 -19.58 -6.85 13.26
C GLY A 129 -18.85 -6.76 11.93
N ILE A 130 -18.85 -5.59 11.29
CA ILE A 130 -18.13 -5.31 10.05
C ILE A 130 -16.75 -4.74 10.39
N ARG A 131 -15.70 -5.33 9.83
CA ARG A 131 -14.32 -4.83 9.97
C ARG A 131 -14.04 -3.76 8.92
N LEU A 132 -13.36 -2.69 9.29
CA LEU A 132 -13.02 -1.61 8.36
C LEU A 132 -11.57 -1.74 7.91
N PHE A 133 -11.32 -1.56 6.61
CA PHE A 133 -9.99 -1.44 6.01
C PHE A 133 -9.80 -0.05 5.43
N MET A 134 -8.57 0.43 5.49
CA MET A 134 -8.10 1.66 4.85
C MET A 134 -6.80 1.41 4.09
N ASP A 135 -6.52 2.26 3.11
CA ASP A 135 -5.22 2.30 2.45
C ASP A 135 -4.17 2.96 3.36
N LEU A 136 -3.04 2.28 3.52
CA LEU A 136 -1.82 2.83 4.09
C LEU A 136 -0.84 3.11 2.95
N VAL A 137 -0.93 4.31 2.38
CA VAL A 137 -0.01 4.78 1.33
C VAL A 137 1.35 5.09 1.97
N ALA A 138 2.25 4.12 1.91
CA ALA A 138 3.55 4.20 2.59
C ALA A 138 4.70 4.63 1.66
N ASN A 139 4.59 4.46 0.34
CA ASN A 139 5.69 4.81 -0.55
C ASN A 139 5.96 6.32 -0.61
N HIS A 140 4.88 7.12 -0.64
CA HIS A 140 4.95 8.52 -1.01
C HIS A 140 3.90 9.34 -0.27
N VAL A 141 4.05 10.66 -0.31
CA VAL A 141 3.04 11.64 0.14
C VAL A 141 2.76 12.66 -0.96
N SER A 142 1.61 13.33 -0.88
CA SER A 142 1.29 14.47 -1.74
C SER A 142 2.31 15.59 -1.61
N GLU A 143 2.51 16.36 -2.67
CA GLU A 143 3.23 17.62 -2.60
C GLU A 143 2.58 18.62 -1.66
N GLU A 144 1.28 18.50 -1.37
CA GLU A 144 0.62 19.35 -0.38
C GLU A 144 0.87 18.90 1.07
N HIS A 145 1.51 17.75 1.28
CA HIS A 145 1.82 17.25 2.60
C HIS A 145 2.75 18.21 3.37
N GLU A 146 2.44 18.45 4.64
CA GLU A 146 3.16 19.41 5.51
C GLU A 146 4.68 19.19 5.47
N TRP A 147 5.11 17.93 5.51
CA TRP A 147 6.52 17.55 5.41
C TRP A 147 7.20 18.09 4.14
N PHE A 148 6.56 17.96 2.97
CA PHE A 148 7.15 18.45 1.73
C PHE A 148 7.14 19.97 1.67
N GLN A 149 6.07 20.61 2.13
CA GLN A 149 5.99 22.07 2.24
C GLN A 149 7.11 22.63 3.13
N LYS A 150 7.39 21.98 4.26
CA LYS A 150 8.51 22.35 5.14
C LYS A 150 9.88 22.10 4.50
N ALA A 151 10.05 21.00 3.76
CA ALA A 151 11.26 20.74 3.00
C ALA A 151 11.51 21.85 1.95
N GLN A 152 10.48 22.22 1.18
CA GLN A 152 10.52 23.34 0.23
C GLN A 152 10.80 24.69 0.89
N ALA A 153 10.39 24.88 2.15
CA ALA A 153 10.70 26.07 2.94
C ALA A 153 12.13 26.07 3.52
N GLY A 154 12.93 25.02 3.27
CA GLY A 154 14.33 24.95 3.68
C GLY A 154 14.60 24.07 4.90
N ASP A 155 13.59 23.43 5.50
CA ASP A 155 13.77 22.62 6.71
C ASP A 155 14.49 21.29 6.39
N GLU A 156 15.74 21.20 6.82
CA GLU A 156 16.61 20.04 6.63
C GLU A 156 16.10 18.77 7.34
N LYS A 157 15.31 18.89 8.42
CA LYS A 157 14.69 17.72 9.05
C LYS A 157 13.72 17.07 8.08
N TYR A 158 12.80 17.85 7.52
CA TYR A 158 11.77 17.32 6.64
C TYR A 158 12.30 17.02 5.24
N ARG A 159 13.32 17.73 4.74
CA ARG A 159 14.00 17.34 3.50
C ARG A 159 14.55 15.91 3.58
N ARG A 160 15.07 15.50 4.75
CA ARG A 160 15.55 14.13 4.99
C ARG A 160 14.44 13.07 5.08
N TYR A 161 13.16 13.47 5.09
CA TYR A 161 12.05 12.53 4.97
C TYR A 161 11.86 12.05 3.53
N PHE A 162 12.50 12.71 2.56
CA PHE A 162 12.39 12.38 1.14
C PHE A 162 13.71 11.86 0.58
N ILE A 163 13.63 11.17 -0.56
CA ILE A 163 14.80 10.80 -1.35
C ILE A 163 15.16 12.01 -2.22
N VAL A 164 16.29 12.66 -1.93
CA VAL A 164 16.68 13.94 -2.57
C VAL A 164 18.10 13.96 -3.13
N GLN A 165 18.32 14.79 -4.14
CA GLN A 165 19.64 15.15 -4.66
C GLN A 165 19.77 16.66 -4.80
N LYS A 166 20.96 17.20 -4.48
CA LYS A 166 21.22 18.64 -4.63
C LYS A 166 21.45 19.06 -6.09
N THR A 167 21.92 18.13 -6.91
CA THR A 167 22.22 18.37 -8.33
C THR A 167 21.26 17.60 -9.20
N LYS A 168 20.98 18.11 -10.41
CA LYS A 168 20.18 17.42 -11.43
C LYS A 168 20.70 15.98 -11.62
N PRO A 169 19.85 14.96 -11.50
CA PRO A 169 20.23 13.58 -11.75
C PRO A 169 20.78 13.41 -13.17
N HIS A 170 21.84 12.62 -13.31
CA HIS A 170 22.44 12.34 -14.61
C HIS A 170 21.61 11.28 -15.34
N PHE A 171 20.52 11.71 -15.96
CA PHE A 171 19.69 10.91 -16.85
C PHE A 171 20.37 10.71 -18.20
N VAL A 172 20.27 9.49 -18.76
CA VAL A 172 20.90 9.11 -20.03
C VAL A 172 19.85 8.91 -21.12
N GLU A 173 18.94 7.97 -20.93
CA GLU A 173 17.93 7.60 -21.93
C GLU A 173 16.73 6.88 -21.31
N LYS A 174 15.61 6.88 -22.04
CA LYS A 174 14.51 5.92 -21.86
C LYS A 174 14.71 4.79 -22.86
N PHE A 175 14.47 3.54 -22.45
CA PHE A 175 14.55 2.39 -23.34
C PHE A 175 13.51 1.34 -22.96
N HIS A 176 13.12 0.51 -23.93
CA HIS A 176 12.24 -0.63 -23.67
C HIS A 176 13.06 -1.84 -23.27
N LYS A 177 12.59 -2.55 -22.24
CA LYS A 177 13.09 -3.87 -21.86
C LYS A 177 11.89 -4.73 -21.50
N GLU A 178 11.68 -5.78 -22.28
CA GLU A 178 10.49 -6.63 -22.21
C GLU A 178 9.22 -5.78 -22.41
N SER A 179 8.19 -5.95 -21.57
CA SER A 179 6.94 -5.18 -21.63
C SER A 179 7.01 -3.80 -20.95
N ALA A 180 8.14 -3.46 -20.31
CA ALA A 180 8.27 -2.26 -19.49
C ALA A 180 9.16 -1.20 -20.14
N VAL A 181 8.95 0.06 -19.74
CA VAL A 181 9.80 1.19 -20.12
C VAL A 181 10.72 1.52 -18.95
N TRP A 182 12.01 1.65 -19.23
CA TRP A 182 13.05 1.87 -18.23
C TRP A 182 13.75 3.20 -18.49
N ALA A 183 14.20 3.85 -17.42
CA ALA A 183 15.06 5.02 -17.46
C ALA A 183 16.46 4.66 -16.97
N ARG A 184 17.48 5.05 -17.75
CA ARG A 184 18.89 4.87 -17.40
C ARG A 184 19.45 6.14 -16.76
N TYR A 185 20.11 5.98 -15.63
CA TYR A 185 20.80 7.02 -14.89
C TYR A 185 22.26 6.66 -14.65
N ILE A 186 23.12 7.66 -14.46
CA ILE A 186 24.48 7.50 -13.94
C ILE A 186 24.52 8.04 -12.52
N VAL A 187 24.78 7.14 -11.57
CA VAL A 187 24.75 7.45 -10.15
C VAL A 187 26.08 7.03 -9.53
N ASN A 188 26.86 8.01 -9.06
CA ASN A 188 28.24 7.81 -8.58
C ASN A 188 29.13 7.03 -9.58
N GLY A 189 29.02 7.35 -10.86
CA GLY A 189 29.78 6.69 -11.93
C GLY A 189 29.32 5.27 -12.28
N LYS A 190 28.19 4.80 -11.74
CA LYS A 190 27.59 3.51 -12.07
C LYS A 190 26.29 3.70 -12.85
N VAL A 191 26.09 2.84 -13.85
CA VAL A 191 24.83 2.77 -14.59
C VAL A 191 23.75 2.20 -13.68
N ARG A 192 22.57 2.81 -13.74
CA ARG A 192 21.41 2.39 -12.98
C ARG A 192 20.16 2.50 -13.82
N ASP A 193 19.51 1.37 -14.03
CA ASP A 193 18.27 1.29 -14.80
C ASP A 193 17.09 1.16 -13.81
N VAL A 194 16.05 1.97 -14.02
CA VAL A 194 14.87 2.05 -13.15
C VAL A 194 13.61 1.92 -14.00
N ASN A 195 12.70 1.04 -13.60
CA ASN A 195 11.41 0.86 -14.25
C ASN A 195 10.56 2.12 -14.09
N ILE A 196 9.88 2.54 -15.16
CA ILE A 196 8.96 3.67 -15.17
C ILE A 196 7.54 3.13 -14.98
N ALA A 197 6.95 3.36 -13.81
CA ALA A 197 5.61 2.85 -13.47
C ALA A 197 4.52 3.42 -14.40
N PHE A 198 4.56 4.73 -14.68
CA PHE A 198 3.62 5.42 -15.58
C PHE A 198 4.36 6.06 -16.77
N PRO A 199 4.68 5.29 -17.82
CA PRO A 199 5.41 5.80 -18.98
C PRO A 199 4.74 6.98 -19.67
N GLU A 200 3.40 7.02 -19.68
CA GLU A 200 2.61 8.08 -20.31
C GLU A 200 2.71 9.41 -19.57
N MET A 201 2.97 9.38 -18.26
CA MET A 201 3.09 10.55 -17.40
C MET A 201 4.56 10.97 -17.17
N ALA A 202 5.52 10.19 -17.67
CA ALA A 202 6.93 10.39 -17.42
C ALA A 202 7.50 11.59 -18.20
N GLY A 203 7.93 12.62 -17.47
CA GLY A 203 8.60 13.80 -18.02
C GLY A 203 9.98 13.52 -18.64
N GLU A 204 10.75 14.58 -18.91
CA GLU A 204 12.12 14.48 -19.45
C GLU A 204 13.03 13.64 -18.54
N ILE A 205 12.91 13.83 -17.23
CA ILE A 205 13.52 12.98 -16.20
C ILE A 205 12.40 12.22 -15.47
N PRO A 206 12.20 10.92 -15.73
CA PRO A 206 10.99 10.21 -15.29
C PRO A 206 10.75 10.14 -13.79
N HIS A 207 11.79 10.04 -12.98
CA HIS A 207 11.69 9.74 -11.55
C HIS A 207 12.07 10.92 -10.65
N TRP A 208 12.36 12.08 -11.24
CA TRP A 208 12.88 13.19 -10.48
C TRP A 208 12.29 14.51 -10.97
N ARG A 209 11.92 15.34 -10.01
CA ARG A 209 11.51 16.71 -10.25
C ARG A 209 12.27 17.69 -9.37
N GLU A 210 12.47 18.90 -9.88
CA GLU A 210 13.06 19.99 -9.11
C GLU A 210 12.03 20.61 -8.16
N GLY A 211 12.41 20.77 -6.90
CA GLY A 211 11.66 21.49 -5.88
C GLY A 211 12.02 22.97 -5.83
N LYS A 212 11.17 23.77 -5.17
CA LYS A 212 11.38 25.23 -5.03
C LYS A 212 12.64 25.60 -4.24
N ASP A 213 13.16 24.67 -3.44
CA ASP A 213 14.40 24.82 -2.67
C ASP A 213 15.66 24.45 -3.47
N GLY A 214 15.52 24.14 -4.77
CA GLY A 214 16.64 23.78 -5.66
C GLY A 214 17.15 22.34 -5.50
N TYR A 215 16.44 21.51 -4.73
CA TYR A 215 16.73 20.07 -4.63
C TYR A 215 15.84 19.28 -5.60
N TRP A 216 16.36 18.14 -6.06
CA TRP A 216 15.63 17.19 -6.88
C TRP A 216 15.03 16.11 -5.97
N TYR A 217 13.74 15.88 -6.10
CA TYR A 217 12.98 14.93 -5.28
C TYR A 217 12.54 13.74 -6.13
N TYR A 218 12.68 12.55 -5.54
CA TYR A 218 12.25 11.30 -6.18
C TYR A 218 10.74 11.18 -6.20
N HIS A 219 10.19 10.69 -7.31
CA HIS A 219 8.80 10.27 -7.42
C HIS A 219 8.73 9.02 -8.31
N THR A 220 8.12 7.94 -7.83
CA THR A 220 7.90 6.74 -8.65
C THR A 220 6.70 6.86 -9.56
N TYR A 221 5.67 7.54 -9.08
CA TYR A 221 4.38 7.70 -9.75
C TYR A 221 4.26 9.14 -10.28
N TYR A 222 3.18 9.86 -9.94
CA TYR A 222 3.01 11.25 -10.36
C TYR A 222 4.09 12.16 -9.75
N PRO A 223 4.52 13.24 -10.44
CA PRO A 223 5.44 14.21 -9.86
C PRO A 223 4.95 14.79 -8.52
N GLN A 224 3.64 14.84 -8.30
CA GLN A 224 3.01 15.30 -7.07
C GLN A 224 3.06 14.28 -5.93
N GLN A 225 3.51 13.05 -6.18
CA GLN A 225 3.68 12.00 -5.18
C GLN A 225 5.17 11.81 -4.87
N LEU A 226 5.61 12.38 -3.76
CA LEU A 226 7.02 12.43 -3.38
C LEU A 226 7.38 11.23 -2.52
N ASP A 227 8.34 10.45 -2.99
CA ASP A 227 8.75 9.22 -2.33
C ASP A 227 9.48 9.49 -1.01
N LEU A 228 9.07 8.74 0.00
CA LEU A 228 9.61 8.82 1.35
C LEU A 228 10.93 8.04 1.47
N ASN A 229 11.83 8.59 2.27
CA ASN A 229 13.10 7.98 2.61
C ASN A 229 12.94 7.12 3.88
N TRP A 230 12.55 5.86 3.68
CA TRP A 230 12.38 4.91 4.78
C TRP A 230 13.68 4.55 5.51
N HIS A 231 14.86 4.86 4.97
CA HIS A 231 16.11 4.74 5.72
C HIS A 231 16.23 5.76 6.87
N ASN A 232 15.39 6.81 6.86
CA ASN A 232 15.28 7.73 7.98
C ASN A 232 14.35 7.13 9.07
N PRO A 233 14.87 6.84 10.29
CA PRO A 233 14.05 6.27 11.36
C PRO A 233 12.91 7.19 11.81
N ASP A 234 12.99 8.50 11.60
CA ASP A 234 11.91 9.42 11.95
C ASP A 234 10.68 9.23 11.02
N VAL A 235 10.88 8.84 9.76
CA VAL A 235 9.77 8.49 8.84
C VAL A 235 9.02 7.27 9.38
N PHE A 236 9.76 6.23 9.81
CA PHE A 236 9.14 5.07 10.44
C PHE A 236 8.35 5.44 11.69
N LEU A 237 8.90 6.31 12.52
CA LEU A 237 8.22 6.76 13.73
C LEU A 237 6.88 7.45 13.42
N GLU A 238 6.84 8.34 12.42
CA GLU A 238 5.58 9.00 12.06
C GLU A 238 4.53 8.00 11.55
N PHE A 239 4.92 7.04 10.71
CA PHE A 239 4.01 6.00 10.25
C PHE A 239 3.59 5.04 11.35
N ALA A 240 4.46 4.73 12.31
CA ALA A 240 4.07 3.96 13.48
C ALA A 240 2.98 4.69 14.28
N LYS A 241 3.03 6.01 14.40
CA LYS A 241 1.96 6.80 15.04
C LYS A 241 0.65 6.75 14.23
N ILE A 242 0.72 6.86 12.90
CA ILE A 242 -0.44 6.74 12.01
C ILE A 242 -1.11 5.36 12.20
N ILE A 243 -0.32 4.29 12.17
CA ILE A 243 -0.81 2.92 12.39
C ILE A 243 -1.42 2.79 13.78
N VAL A 244 -0.77 3.29 14.83
CA VAL A 244 -1.29 3.25 16.21
C VAL A 244 -2.65 3.93 16.30
N PHE A 245 -2.76 5.13 15.72
CA PHE A 245 -4.00 5.91 15.74
C PHE A 245 -5.15 5.14 15.07
N TRP A 246 -4.98 4.72 13.81
CA TRP A 246 -6.06 4.06 13.07
C TRP A 246 -6.37 2.65 13.60
N ALA A 247 -5.36 1.88 14.01
CA ALA A 247 -5.56 0.58 14.65
C ALA A 247 -6.34 0.69 15.97
N SER A 248 -6.13 1.77 16.74
CA SER A 248 -6.90 2.03 17.98
C SER A 248 -8.38 2.34 17.72
N LEU A 249 -8.71 2.84 16.53
CA LEU A 249 -10.09 3.00 16.07
C LEU A 249 -10.68 1.69 15.49
N GLY A 250 -9.88 0.63 15.39
CA GLY A 250 -10.29 -0.67 14.87
C GLY A 250 -10.13 -0.85 13.36
N PHE A 251 -9.37 0.03 12.69
CA PHE A 251 -9.04 -0.14 11.28
C PHE A 251 -8.00 -1.24 11.06
N ASN A 252 -8.12 -1.86 9.90
CA ASN A 252 -7.18 -2.78 9.28
C ASN A 252 -6.57 -2.08 8.05
N PHE A 253 -5.49 -2.61 7.49
CA PHE A 253 -4.70 -1.87 6.50
C PHE A 253 -4.53 -2.64 5.19
N ARG A 254 -4.72 -1.97 4.07
CA ARG A 254 -4.16 -2.36 2.77
C ARG A 254 -2.84 -1.61 2.59
N LEU A 255 -1.74 -2.33 2.39
CA LEU A 255 -0.44 -1.74 2.11
C LEU A 255 -0.37 -1.39 0.63
N ASP A 256 -0.40 -0.09 0.35
CA ASP A 256 -0.32 0.44 -1.01
C ASP A 256 1.14 0.69 -1.40
N ALA A 257 1.49 0.31 -2.63
CA ALA A 257 2.82 0.48 -3.20
C ALA A 257 3.96 -0.05 -2.30
N ILE A 258 3.72 -1.08 -1.50
CA ILE A 258 4.72 -1.56 -0.53
C ILE A 258 6.04 -2.04 -1.16
N PRO A 259 6.09 -2.66 -2.37
CA PRO A 259 7.36 -3.08 -2.97
C PRO A 259 8.39 -1.96 -3.11
N PHE A 260 7.90 -0.73 -3.17
CA PHE A 260 8.63 0.47 -3.52
C PHE A 260 9.19 1.24 -2.31
N VAL A 261 8.90 0.86 -1.07
CA VAL A 261 9.34 1.60 0.14
C VAL A 261 10.84 1.44 0.45
N GLY A 262 11.44 0.32 0.06
CA GLY A 262 12.82 -0.02 0.41
C GLY A 262 13.91 0.67 -0.42
N LYS A 263 13.54 1.71 -1.18
CA LYS A 263 14.41 2.44 -2.09
C LYS A 263 15.54 3.16 -1.39
N GLY A 264 16.59 3.39 -2.17
CA GLY A 264 17.67 4.29 -1.79
C GLY A 264 18.51 4.59 -3.02
N ALA A 265 19.01 5.83 -3.11
CA ALA A 265 19.70 6.36 -4.30
C ALA A 265 20.86 5.48 -4.84
N TYR A 266 21.34 4.48 -4.09
CA TYR A 266 22.49 3.66 -4.43
C TYR A 266 22.29 2.14 -4.24
N LYS A 267 21.06 1.66 -4.07
CA LYS A 267 20.79 0.20 -3.96
C LYS A 267 20.56 -0.44 -5.33
N GLN A 268 20.85 -1.74 -5.39
CA GLN A 268 20.84 -2.53 -6.63
C GLN A 268 19.44 -2.72 -7.22
N THR A 269 18.39 -2.65 -6.39
CA THR A 269 16.98 -2.63 -6.80
C THR A 269 16.22 -1.58 -5.99
N ASP A 270 15.24 -0.95 -6.62
CA ASP A 270 14.27 -0.03 -6.01
C ASP A 270 12.95 -0.71 -5.62
N GLU A 271 12.83 -1.98 -5.96
CA GLU A 271 11.61 -2.77 -5.82
C GLU A 271 11.94 -4.06 -5.07
N ASP A 272 11.00 -4.51 -4.24
CA ASP A 272 10.98 -5.82 -3.56
C ASP A 272 12.33 -6.27 -2.98
N ASN A 273 12.74 -5.66 -1.86
CA ASN A 273 14.00 -6.00 -1.20
C ASN A 273 13.82 -6.34 0.29
N GLU A 274 14.86 -6.92 0.90
CA GLU A 274 14.82 -7.36 2.31
C GLU A 274 14.46 -6.23 3.28
N PHE A 275 14.82 -4.98 2.96
CA PHE A 275 14.43 -3.84 3.79
C PHE A 275 12.91 -3.63 3.74
N THR A 276 12.29 -3.74 2.56
CA THR A 276 10.83 -3.67 2.39
C THR A 276 10.10 -4.74 3.21
N HIS A 277 10.54 -5.99 3.15
CA HIS A 277 9.94 -7.08 3.92
C HIS A 277 10.08 -6.88 5.43
N GLN A 278 11.25 -6.42 5.86
CA GLN A 278 11.54 -6.12 7.25
C GLN A 278 10.70 -4.95 7.79
N LEU A 279 10.49 -3.92 6.98
CA LEU A 279 9.61 -2.79 7.28
C LEU A 279 8.15 -3.23 7.39
N THR A 280 7.70 -4.07 6.46
CA THR A 280 6.33 -4.64 6.44
C THR A 280 6.04 -5.42 7.72
N ALA A 281 6.96 -6.27 8.16
CA ALA A 281 6.83 -7.00 9.43
C ALA A 281 6.81 -6.05 10.64
N ALA A 282 7.57 -4.95 10.60
CA ALA A 282 7.55 -3.94 11.66
C ALA A 282 6.21 -3.21 11.75
N PHE A 283 5.56 -2.85 10.62
CA PHE A 283 4.22 -2.26 10.63
C PHE A 283 3.19 -3.17 11.28
N ARG A 284 3.17 -4.45 10.88
CA ARG A 284 2.30 -5.45 11.50
C ARG A 284 2.52 -5.52 13.01
N SER A 285 3.78 -5.60 13.45
CA SER A 285 4.10 -5.68 14.89
C SER A 285 3.63 -4.44 15.66
N VAL A 286 3.72 -3.24 15.07
CA VAL A 286 3.18 -2.01 15.67
C VAL A 286 1.66 -2.11 15.82
N ALA A 287 0.94 -2.49 14.78
CA ALA A 287 -0.51 -2.60 14.82
C ALA A 287 -1.01 -3.66 15.81
N GLU A 288 -0.39 -4.86 15.81
CA GLU A 288 -0.74 -5.96 16.72
C GLU A 288 -0.52 -5.58 18.19
N SER A 289 0.41 -4.66 18.49
CA SER A 289 0.62 -4.14 19.85
C SER A 289 -0.52 -3.23 20.37
N ILE A 290 -1.37 -2.74 19.47
CA ILE A 290 -2.57 -1.94 19.78
C ILE A 290 -3.83 -2.79 19.67
N ASN A 291 -3.92 -3.57 18.60
CA ASN A 291 -5.04 -4.42 18.29
C ASN A 291 -4.52 -5.77 17.73
N PRO A 292 -4.49 -6.85 18.53
CA PRO A 292 -3.97 -8.14 18.09
C PRO A 292 -4.80 -8.79 16.98
N GLU A 293 -6.02 -8.31 16.73
CA GLU A 293 -6.87 -8.74 15.61
C GLU A 293 -6.66 -7.89 14.34
N CYS A 294 -5.72 -6.94 14.33
CA CYS A 294 -5.49 -6.09 13.17
C CYS A 294 -4.90 -6.88 11.99
N VAL A 295 -5.51 -6.73 10.82
CA VAL A 295 -5.16 -7.44 9.59
C VAL A 295 -4.48 -6.50 8.60
N PHE A 296 -3.52 -7.06 7.86
CA PHE A 296 -2.83 -6.39 6.76
C PHE A 296 -3.08 -7.15 5.48
N ILE A 297 -3.50 -6.46 4.43
CA ILE A 297 -3.54 -6.93 3.06
C ILE A 297 -2.36 -6.30 2.32
N VAL A 298 -1.57 -7.10 1.61
CA VAL A 298 -0.57 -6.57 0.68
C VAL A 298 -1.20 -6.41 -0.70
N GLU A 299 -1.01 -5.24 -1.30
CA GLU A 299 -1.22 -5.03 -2.72
C GLU A 299 0.15 -4.98 -3.42
N THR A 300 0.37 -5.98 -4.27
CA THR A 300 1.58 -6.12 -5.08
C THR A 300 1.20 -6.88 -6.35
N TYR A 301 1.26 -6.23 -7.51
CA TYR A 301 1.05 -6.90 -8.79
C TYR A 301 2.38 -7.47 -9.35
N GLU A 302 2.81 -8.62 -8.82
CA GLU A 302 4.08 -9.27 -9.17
C GLU A 302 3.92 -10.77 -9.45
N ARG A 303 5.03 -11.46 -9.76
CA ARG A 303 5.08 -12.93 -9.79
C ARG A 303 4.65 -13.53 -8.44
N ILE A 304 4.00 -14.69 -8.47
CA ILE A 304 3.43 -15.31 -7.27
C ILE A 304 4.48 -15.54 -6.16
N GLN A 305 5.70 -15.92 -6.53
CA GLN A 305 6.80 -16.15 -5.58
C GLN A 305 7.27 -14.86 -4.90
N VAL A 306 7.05 -13.69 -5.50
CA VAL A 306 7.31 -12.39 -4.88
C VAL A 306 6.16 -12.05 -3.92
N ILE A 307 4.92 -12.21 -4.36
CA ILE A 307 3.74 -11.92 -3.54
C ILE A 307 3.73 -12.76 -2.25
N THR A 308 4.01 -14.06 -2.34
CA THR A 308 4.00 -14.95 -1.16
C THR A 308 5.07 -14.60 -0.13
N ARG A 309 6.18 -13.95 -0.51
CA ARG A 309 7.17 -13.45 0.46
C ARG A 309 6.59 -12.42 1.40
N TYR A 310 5.61 -11.61 0.96
CA TYR A 310 4.93 -10.63 1.82
C TYR A 310 3.99 -11.27 2.85
N LEU A 311 3.62 -12.54 2.70
CA LEU A 311 2.91 -13.28 3.75
C LEU A 311 3.87 -13.68 4.89
N GLY A 312 5.16 -13.78 4.59
CA GLY A 312 6.21 -14.17 5.53
C GLY A 312 6.22 -15.67 5.80
N TYR A 313 6.65 -16.05 7.01
CA TYR A 313 6.68 -17.45 7.48
C TYR A 313 6.50 -17.49 9.00
N THR A 314 6.44 -18.69 9.60
CA THR A 314 6.05 -18.90 11.01
C THR A 314 6.78 -18.00 12.01
N HIS A 315 8.09 -17.77 11.81
CA HIS A 315 8.92 -16.96 12.70
C HIS A 315 9.18 -15.53 12.20
N PHE A 316 8.59 -15.15 11.07
CA PHE A 316 8.72 -13.83 10.47
C PHE A 316 7.45 -13.50 9.69
N LYS A 317 6.42 -13.09 10.42
CA LYS A 317 5.13 -12.77 9.85
C LYS A 317 5.13 -11.34 9.32
N GLN A 318 4.60 -11.13 8.12
CA GLN A 318 4.56 -9.82 7.46
C GLN A 318 3.13 -9.33 7.27
N THR A 319 2.36 -9.88 6.32
CA THR A 319 0.93 -9.61 6.18
C THR A 319 0.09 -10.84 6.50
N HIS A 320 -1.23 -10.64 6.52
CA HIS A 320 -2.22 -11.69 6.74
C HIS A 320 -2.84 -12.15 5.43
N LEU A 321 -2.92 -11.25 4.46
CA LEU A 321 -3.65 -11.43 3.23
C LEU A 321 -2.84 -10.85 2.07
N ALA A 322 -2.97 -11.44 0.89
CA ALA A 322 -2.45 -10.89 -0.36
C ALA A 322 -3.54 -10.91 -1.43
N TYR A 323 -3.63 -9.86 -2.24
CA TYR A 323 -4.49 -9.89 -3.43
C TYR A 323 -3.97 -10.92 -4.43
N ASN A 324 -4.86 -11.80 -4.89
CA ASN A 324 -4.54 -12.81 -5.88
C ASN A 324 -4.74 -12.27 -7.29
N PHE A 325 -3.85 -11.36 -7.71
CA PHE A 325 -3.85 -10.80 -9.05
C PHE A 325 -3.67 -11.87 -10.14
N HIS A 326 -2.93 -12.95 -9.84
CA HIS A 326 -2.75 -14.08 -10.75
C HIS A 326 -4.11 -14.70 -11.08
N LEU A 327 -4.84 -15.18 -10.08
CA LEU A 327 -6.13 -15.81 -10.31
C LEU A 327 -7.13 -14.86 -10.99
N CYS A 328 -7.19 -13.59 -10.54
CA CYS A 328 -8.02 -12.58 -11.19
C CYS A 328 -7.72 -12.50 -12.70
N THR A 329 -6.44 -12.38 -13.06
CA THR A 329 -6.04 -12.26 -14.46
C THR A 329 -6.28 -13.53 -15.27
N TYR A 330 -5.94 -14.71 -14.75
CA TYR A 330 -6.17 -15.97 -15.48
C TYR A 330 -7.66 -16.31 -15.61
N LEU A 331 -8.53 -15.84 -14.71
CA LEU A 331 -9.99 -15.93 -14.91
C LEU A 331 -10.44 -15.12 -16.14
N TRP A 332 -9.92 -13.91 -16.32
CA TRP A 332 -10.20 -13.09 -17.50
C TRP A 332 -9.61 -13.66 -18.77
N VAL A 333 -8.37 -14.15 -18.73
CA VAL A 333 -7.73 -14.81 -19.87
C VAL A 333 -8.53 -16.04 -20.29
N ALA A 334 -8.90 -16.91 -19.35
CA ALA A 334 -9.72 -18.08 -19.63
C ALA A 334 -11.09 -17.72 -20.22
N LEU A 335 -11.68 -16.60 -19.82
CA LEU A 335 -12.93 -16.10 -20.38
C LEU A 335 -12.75 -15.65 -21.84
N VAL A 336 -11.69 -14.89 -22.14
CA VAL A 336 -11.41 -14.36 -23.49
C VAL A 336 -11.04 -15.49 -24.45
N GLU A 337 -10.17 -16.39 -24.01
CA GLU A 337 -9.68 -17.53 -24.81
C GLU A 337 -10.68 -18.71 -24.82
N GLN A 338 -11.71 -18.66 -23.97
CA GLN A 338 -12.68 -19.75 -23.76
C GLN A 338 -12.01 -21.08 -23.38
N ASP A 339 -10.90 -21.01 -22.64
CA ASP A 339 -10.10 -22.15 -22.24
C ASP A 339 -9.80 -22.11 -20.74
N ALA A 340 -10.36 -23.08 -20.00
CA ALA A 340 -10.15 -23.17 -18.56
C ALA A 340 -8.74 -23.67 -18.17
N THR A 341 -7.93 -24.19 -19.11
CA THR A 341 -6.58 -24.71 -18.81
C THR A 341 -5.66 -23.63 -18.24
N PHE A 342 -5.85 -22.36 -18.63
CA PHE A 342 -5.14 -21.20 -18.07
C PHE A 342 -5.32 -21.06 -16.55
N ILE A 343 -6.49 -21.45 -16.02
CA ILE A 343 -6.75 -21.44 -14.58
C ILE A 343 -6.10 -22.66 -13.94
N TRP A 344 -6.38 -23.86 -14.46
CA TRP A 344 -5.92 -25.12 -13.86
C TRP A 344 -4.39 -25.20 -13.73
N GLN A 345 -3.66 -24.69 -14.72
CA GLN A 345 -2.20 -24.69 -14.70
C GLN A 345 -1.60 -23.79 -13.62
N LYS A 346 -2.39 -22.87 -13.04
CA LYS A 346 -1.92 -21.88 -12.06
C LYS A 346 -2.41 -22.15 -10.64
N LEU A 347 -3.48 -22.92 -10.48
CA LEU A 347 -4.04 -23.23 -9.16
C LEU A 347 -3.02 -23.93 -8.25
N ASP A 348 -2.24 -24.87 -8.77
CA ASP A 348 -1.22 -25.59 -7.99
C ASP A 348 -0.14 -24.64 -7.43
N GLU A 349 0.15 -23.51 -8.11
CA GLU A 349 1.11 -22.51 -7.63
C GLU A 349 0.56 -21.67 -6.45
N LEU A 350 -0.76 -21.69 -6.22
CA LEU A 350 -1.43 -20.88 -5.19
C LEU A 350 -1.49 -21.55 -3.81
N ASP A 351 -1.28 -22.86 -3.74
CA ASP A 351 -1.46 -23.65 -2.50
C ASP A 351 -0.31 -23.51 -1.50
N GLU A 352 0.84 -22.95 -1.90
CA GLU A 352 2.04 -22.82 -1.07
C GLU A 352 2.09 -21.52 -0.26
N ILE A 353 1.19 -21.34 0.72
CA ILE A 353 1.21 -20.19 1.64
C ILE A 353 1.27 -20.57 3.13
N PRO A 354 1.81 -19.71 4.01
CA PRO A 354 1.84 -19.96 5.46
C PRO A 354 0.44 -20.13 6.05
N VAL A 355 0.30 -20.98 7.07
CA VAL A 355 -1.00 -21.26 7.75
C VAL A 355 -1.70 -20.01 8.27
N HIS A 356 -0.94 -18.98 8.68
CA HIS A 356 -1.51 -17.73 9.19
C HIS A 356 -2.02 -16.79 8.08
N ALA A 357 -1.78 -17.09 6.81
CA ALA A 357 -2.02 -16.19 5.69
C ALA A 357 -3.06 -16.73 4.71
N ASP A 358 -3.71 -15.86 3.95
CA ASP A 358 -4.70 -16.25 2.93
C ASP A 358 -4.69 -15.36 1.69
N TRP A 359 -5.38 -15.81 0.63
CA TRP A 359 -5.58 -15.04 -0.59
C TRP A 359 -6.87 -14.22 -0.55
N ILE A 360 -6.83 -13.00 -1.07
CA ILE A 360 -8.02 -12.24 -1.47
C ILE A 360 -8.24 -12.49 -2.95
N ASN A 361 -9.24 -13.32 -3.25
CA ASN A 361 -9.68 -13.59 -4.61
C ASN A 361 -10.74 -12.56 -5.01
N PHE A 362 -10.59 -11.98 -6.20
CA PHE A 362 -11.46 -10.92 -6.71
C PHE A 362 -11.55 -11.01 -8.24
N LEU A 363 -12.51 -10.29 -8.83
CA LEU A 363 -12.73 -10.28 -10.28
C LEU A 363 -12.32 -8.94 -10.92
N ARG A 364 -12.49 -7.83 -10.21
CA ARG A 364 -12.07 -6.48 -10.60
C ARG A 364 -11.72 -5.67 -9.36
N ASN A 365 -10.94 -4.61 -9.54
CA ASN A 365 -10.58 -3.62 -8.54
C ASN A 365 -10.75 -2.21 -9.14
N HIS A 366 -10.29 -1.18 -8.42
CA HIS A 366 -10.35 0.20 -8.87
C HIS A 366 -9.32 0.53 -9.96
N ASP A 367 -8.36 -0.36 -10.21
CA ASP A 367 -7.33 -0.20 -11.23
C ASP A 367 -7.70 -0.89 -12.55
N GLU A 368 -6.89 -0.59 -13.57
CA GLU A 368 -6.97 -1.22 -14.88
C GLU A 368 -6.64 -2.72 -14.82
N LEU A 369 -7.35 -3.50 -15.66
CA LEU A 369 -6.99 -4.90 -15.88
C LEU A 369 -5.78 -4.96 -16.84
N SER A 370 -4.60 -5.24 -16.30
CA SER A 370 -3.35 -5.28 -17.07
C SER A 370 -2.75 -6.68 -17.16
N LEU A 371 -2.18 -7.06 -18.31
CA LEU A 371 -1.32 -8.25 -18.45
C LEU A 371 0.18 -7.91 -18.37
N ALA A 372 0.52 -6.64 -18.15
CA ALA A 372 1.90 -6.15 -18.30
C ALA A 372 2.88 -6.85 -17.33
N TYR A 373 2.40 -7.19 -16.13
CA TYR A 373 3.19 -7.71 -15.02
C TYR A 373 3.30 -9.24 -14.98
N LEU A 374 2.50 -9.95 -15.78
CA LEU A 374 2.59 -11.41 -15.87
C LEU A 374 3.59 -11.82 -16.95
N GLN A 375 4.80 -12.17 -16.54
CA GLN A 375 5.82 -12.74 -17.44
C GLN A 375 5.62 -14.25 -17.61
N ASP A 376 4.46 -14.64 -18.14
CA ASP A 376 4.14 -16.03 -18.43
C ASP A 376 4.15 -16.27 -19.95
N PRO A 377 4.96 -17.23 -20.45
CA PRO A 377 4.91 -17.66 -21.85
C PRO A 377 3.50 -18.03 -22.33
N LEU A 378 2.64 -18.54 -21.46
CA LEU A 378 1.24 -18.87 -21.80
C LEU A 378 0.45 -17.64 -22.27
N LEU A 379 0.85 -16.44 -21.87
CA LEU A 379 0.18 -15.19 -22.22
C LEU A 379 0.75 -14.51 -23.46
N SER A 380 1.80 -15.06 -24.10
CA SER A 380 2.46 -14.41 -25.24
C SER A 380 1.50 -14.12 -26.39
N ASP A 381 0.61 -15.08 -26.68
CA ASP A 381 -0.31 -15.00 -27.80
C ASP A 381 -1.52 -14.14 -27.43
N VAL A 382 -1.99 -14.26 -26.18
CA VAL A 382 -3.10 -13.48 -25.61
C VAL A 382 -2.79 -11.98 -25.57
N LYS A 383 -1.57 -11.60 -25.13
CA LYS A 383 -1.16 -10.18 -25.03
C LYS A 383 -1.18 -9.45 -26.37
N ASN A 384 -0.99 -10.18 -27.46
CA ASN A 384 -0.96 -9.63 -28.81
C ASN A 384 -2.31 -9.76 -29.53
N ALA A 385 -3.27 -10.45 -28.92
CA ALA A 385 -4.58 -10.64 -29.51
C ALA A 385 -5.41 -9.35 -29.42
N GLN A 386 -6.04 -8.97 -30.54
CA GLN A 386 -6.96 -7.83 -30.59
C GLN A 386 -8.11 -7.99 -29.60
N SER A 387 -8.56 -9.25 -29.39
CA SER A 387 -9.57 -9.61 -28.39
C SER A 387 -9.22 -9.10 -27.00
N TRP A 388 -7.96 -9.23 -26.56
CA TRP A 388 -7.56 -8.71 -25.26
C TRP A 388 -7.55 -7.18 -25.20
N GLN A 389 -7.05 -6.52 -26.25
CA GLN A 389 -6.99 -5.04 -26.30
C GLN A 389 -8.38 -4.39 -26.26
N ASP A 390 -9.38 -5.05 -26.86
CA ASP A 390 -10.77 -4.57 -26.86
C ASP A 390 -11.40 -4.67 -25.45
N TYR A 391 -10.99 -5.65 -24.65
CA TYR A 391 -11.46 -5.83 -23.26
C TYR A 391 -10.70 -4.96 -22.24
N SER A 392 -9.38 -4.79 -22.39
CA SER A 392 -8.58 -4.04 -21.41
C SER A 392 -8.79 -2.53 -21.46
N ARG A 393 -9.28 -2.00 -22.59
CA ARG A 393 -9.57 -0.55 -22.79
C ARG A 393 -11.03 -0.17 -22.53
N GLY A 394 -11.88 -1.13 -22.17
CA GLY A 394 -13.34 -0.97 -22.11
C GLY A 394 -13.97 -1.10 -20.73
N ALA A 395 -13.20 -1.08 -19.64
CA ALA A 395 -13.70 -1.26 -18.26
C ALA A 395 -13.48 0.00 -17.42
#